data_AF-A0A8J0TZV8-F1
#
_entry.id   AF-A0A8J0TZV8-F1
#
_cell.length_a   1.000
_cell.length_b   1.000
_cell.length_c   1.000
_cell.angle_alpha   90.00
_cell.angle_beta   90.00
_cell.angle_gamma   90.00
#
_symmetry.space_group_name_H-M   'P 1'
#
loop_
_entity.id
_entity.type
_entity.pdbx_description
1 polymer ?
#
loop_
_entity_poly.entity_id
_entity_poly.type
_entity_poly.pdbx_seq_one_letter_code
_entity_poly.pdbx_strand_id
1 'polypeptide(L)'
;MAAPSVLVLSRALQAIRGSRFSSTYRSAYSLDRLYPGSDLRTVAGDQGEPDIPVDRLTISYCKSSGPGGQNVNKVNTKAEVRFHLASADWIPDDARQKISVQCKNRINRSGELIVVSEQSRYQMENLSVCLEKIRSIVSDAMKRPKMQTKEDVDVRRARVEKSNRERLRQKKIESSLKQSRQLSVD
;
A
#
# COMPACT_ATOMS: atom_id res chain seq x y z
N MET A 1 -42.38 -60.59 -23.32
CA MET A 1 -43.64 -59.82 -23.28
C MET A 1 -43.45 -58.61 -22.38
N ALA A 2 -43.73 -57.42 -22.93
CA ALA A 2 -44.06 -56.13 -22.29
C ALA A 2 -43.12 -55.48 -21.26
N ALA A 3 -42.64 -54.27 -21.60
CA ALA A 3 -42.14 -53.23 -20.69
C ALA A 3 -43.30 -52.63 -19.84
N PRO A 4 -43.01 -51.89 -18.75
CA PRO A 4 -42.97 -50.43 -18.91
C PRO A 4 -41.96 -49.66 -18.02
N SER A 5 -41.51 -48.52 -18.58
CA SER A 5 -41.41 -47.20 -17.94
C SER A 5 -40.82 -47.02 -16.53
N VAL A 6 -39.59 -46.51 -16.43
CA VAL A 6 -39.26 -45.32 -15.58
C VAL A 6 -38.01 -44.62 -16.14
N LEU A 7 -38.16 -43.98 -17.30
CA LEU A 7 -37.22 -42.95 -17.79
C LEU A 7 -37.67 -41.59 -17.20
N VAL A 8 -37.59 -41.42 -15.87
CA VAL A 8 -38.00 -40.17 -15.21
C VAL A 8 -37.12 -39.87 -14.00
N LEU A 9 -35.79 -39.78 -14.17
CA LEU A 9 -34.92 -39.13 -13.17
C LEU A 9 -33.77 -38.34 -13.83
N SER A 10 -34.02 -37.74 -15.00
CA SER A 10 -33.10 -36.82 -15.68
C SER A 10 -33.72 -35.42 -15.84
N ARG A 11 -34.41 -34.92 -14.80
CA ARG A 11 -35.02 -33.58 -14.83
C ARG A 11 -35.18 -32.90 -13.46
N ALA A 12 -34.28 -33.18 -12.51
CA ALA A 12 -34.27 -32.55 -11.18
C ALA A 12 -33.06 -31.64 -10.91
N LEU A 13 -32.35 -31.18 -11.94
CA LEU A 13 -31.24 -30.21 -11.85
C LEU A 13 -31.36 -29.07 -12.87
N GLN A 14 -32.58 -28.60 -13.12
CA GLN A 14 -32.81 -27.43 -13.97
C GLN A 14 -33.92 -26.51 -13.48
N ALA A 15 -34.11 -26.44 -12.16
CA ALA A 15 -35.20 -25.68 -11.53
C ALA A 15 -34.77 -24.82 -10.32
N ILE A 16 -33.54 -24.31 -10.34
CA ILE A 16 -33.17 -23.06 -9.62
C ILE A 16 -32.58 -22.08 -10.64
N ARG A 17 -33.28 -21.96 -11.79
CA ARG A 17 -33.03 -20.91 -12.78
C ARG A 17 -34.02 -19.79 -12.53
N GLY A 18 -33.53 -18.74 -11.89
CA GLY A 18 -34.04 -17.38 -11.99
C GLY A 18 -35.47 -17.18 -11.53
N SER A 19 -35.62 -16.51 -10.38
CA SER A 19 -36.81 -15.74 -10.06
C SER A 19 -37.30 -14.99 -11.32
N ARG A 20 -38.39 -15.48 -11.90
CA ARG A 20 -39.09 -14.84 -13.01
C ARG A 20 -40.15 -13.92 -12.39
N PHE A 21 -39.75 -12.74 -11.93
CA PHE A 21 -40.65 -11.60 -11.83
C PHE A 21 -39.84 -10.29 -11.91
N SER A 22 -39.75 -9.76 -13.12
CA SER A 22 -40.01 -8.36 -13.40
C SER A 22 -40.11 -8.24 -14.91
N SER A 23 -41.23 -7.71 -15.40
CA SER A 23 -41.35 -7.25 -16.79
C SER A 23 -40.33 -6.13 -16.98
N THR A 24 -39.12 -6.46 -17.41
CA THR A 24 -38.12 -5.42 -17.64
C THR A 24 -38.34 -4.86 -19.04
N TYR A 25 -39.07 -3.75 -19.11
CA TYR A 25 -39.12 -2.89 -20.28
C TYR A 25 -37.69 -2.63 -20.79
N ARG A 26 -37.45 -2.91 -22.07
CA ARG A 26 -36.18 -2.66 -22.75
C ARG A 26 -36.40 -1.50 -23.72
N SER A 27 -35.94 -0.31 -23.34
CA SER A 27 -35.94 0.85 -24.23
C SER A 27 -34.87 0.72 -25.30
N ALA A 28 -34.94 1.60 -26.31
CA ALA A 28 -33.85 1.78 -27.28
C ALA A 28 -32.51 2.11 -26.59
N TYR A 29 -32.55 2.75 -25.43
CA TYR A 29 -31.41 3.13 -24.60
C TYR A 29 -31.10 2.14 -23.48
N SER A 30 -31.53 0.87 -23.60
CA SER A 30 -31.15 -0.16 -22.63
C SER A 30 -29.64 -0.43 -22.69
N LEU A 31 -29.03 -0.70 -21.53
CA LEU A 31 -27.58 -0.95 -21.43
C LEU A 31 -27.11 -2.05 -22.40
N ASP A 32 -27.89 -3.13 -22.54
CA ASP A 32 -27.64 -4.23 -23.46
C ASP A 32 -27.54 -3.78 -24.94
N ARG A 33 -28.24 -2.69 -25.32
CA ARG A 33 -28.23 -2.13 -26.69
C ARG A 33 -27.20 -1.03 -26.88
N LEU A 34 -26.97 -0.20 -25.86
CA LEU A 34 -25.97 0.86 -25.91
C LEU A 34 -24.54 0.31 -25.84
N TYR A 35 -24.34 -0.79 -25.13
CA TYR A 35 -23.06 -1.45 -24.94
C TYR A 35 -23.15 -2.93 -25.34
N PRO A 36 -23.29 -3.24 -26.64
CA PRO A 36 -23.36 -4.62 -27.10
C PRO A 36 -22.04 -5.35 -26.79
N GLY A 37 -22.12 -6.48 -26.08
CA GLY A 37 -20.96 -7.28 -25.67
C GLY A 37 -20.46 -7.02 -24.25
N SER A 38 -20.98 -6.01 -23.53
CA SER A 38 -20.76 -5.87 -22.08
C SER A 38 -21.75 -6.75 -21.32
N ASP A 39 -21.55 -8.06 -21.38
CA ASP A 39 -22.27 -8.95 -20.46
C ASP A 39 -21.79 -8.63 -19.05
N LEU A 40 -22.67 -8.02 -18.23
CA LEU A 40 -22.46 -7.67 -16.81
C LEU A 40 -22.04 -8.88 -15.94
N ARG A 41 -21.96 -10.08 -16.53
CA ARG A 41 -21.46 -11.32 -15.92
C ARG A 41 -19.93 -11.42 -15.93
N THR A 42 -19.22 -10.65 -16.77
CA THR A 42 -17.78 -10.83 -17.02
C THR A 42 -16.93 -9.66 -16.52
N VAL A 43 -17.39 -8.90 -15.51
CA VAL A 43 -16.50 -8.00 -14.74
C VAL A 43 -16.09 -8.65 -13.40
N ALA A 44 -16.24 -9.98 -13.30
CA ALA A 44 -15.76 -10.76 -12.18
C ALA A 44 -14.29 -11.13 -12.41
N GLY A 45 -13.40 -10.22 -12.04
CA GLY A 45 -11.97 -10.51 -12.02
C GLY A 45 -11.15 -9.25 -12.27
N ASP A 46 -11.03 -8.42 -11.25
CA ASP A 46 -9.85 -7.59 -11.09
C ASP A 46 -8.66 -8.54 -10.87
N GLN A 47 -8.15 -9.13 -11.96
CA GLN A 47 -7.06 -10.09 -11.93
C GLN A 47 -5.76 -9.31 -12.07
N GLY A 48 -5.06 -9.11 -10.97
CA GLY A 48 -3.60 -8.93 -11.06
C GLY A 48 -2.93 -8.09 -9.99
N GLU A 49 -3.64 -7.33 -9.17
CA GLU A 49 -3.00 -6.60 -8.08
C GLU A 49 -3.04 -7.41 -6.78
N PRO A 50 -1.92 -7.48 -6.03
CA PRO A 50 -1.94 -8.06 -4.70
C PRO A 50 -2.88 -7.22 -3.84
N ASP A 51 -4.10 -7.73 -3.68
CA ASP A 51 -5.11 -7.10 -2.85
C ASP A 51 -4.68 -7.17 -1.39
N ILE A 52 -4.85 -6.06 -0.68
CA ILE A 52 -4.44 -5.95 0.72
C ILE A 52 -5.67 -6.35 1.55
N PRO A 53 -5.67 -7.52 2.22
CA PRO A 53 -6.84 -7.97 2.98
C PRO A 53 -7.05 -7.07 4.19
N VAL A 54 -8.10 -6.25 4.15
CA VAL A 54 -8.42 -5.25 5.20
C VAL A 54 -8.71 -5.93 6.54
N ASP A 55 -9.28 -7.13 6.49
CA ASP A 55 -9.59 -8.02 7.62
C ASP A 55 -8.34 -8.51 8.38
N ARG A 56 -7.15 -8.49 7.76
CA ARG A 56 -5.88 -8.81 8.43
C ARG A 56 -5.13 -7.57 8.93
N LEU A 57 -5.66 -6.37 8.70
CA LEU A 57 -5.08 -5.12 9.16
C LEU A 57 -5.73 -4.68 10.46
N THR A 58 -4.93 -4.24 11.42
CA THR A 58 -5.43 -3.53 12.61
C THR A 58 -5.43 -2.04 12.32
N ILE A 59 -6.61 -1.44 12.24
CA ILE A 59 -6.80 -0.02 11.99
C ILE A 59 -7.22 0.65 13.30
N SER A 60 -6.47 1.67 13.72
CA SER A 60 -6.77 2.47 14.90
C SER A 60 -6.74 3.96 14.56
N TYR A 61 -7.66 4.71 15.16
CA TYR A 61 -7.72 6.16 15.00
C TYR A 61 -7.31 6.86 16.28
N CYS A 62 -6.44 7.85 16.18
CA CYS A 62 -5.97 8.65 17.30
C CYS A 62 -6.01 10.14 16.99
N LYS A 63 -5.71 10.96 17.99
CA LYS A 63 -5.63 12.42 17.82
C LYS A 63 -4.35 12.78 17.06
N SER A 64 -4.45 13.78 16.20
CA SER A 64 -3.30 14.32 15.47
C SER A 64 -2.37 15.08 16.41
N SER A 65 -1.08 15.13 16.09
CA SER A 65 -0.04 15.74 16.97
C SER A 65 0.20 17.24 16.71
N GLY A 66 -0.68 17.90 15.95
CA GLY A 66 -0.49 19.27 15.47
C GLY A 66 -0.69 20.37 16.53
N PRO A 67 -0.25 21.61 16.25
CA PRO A 67 -0.46 22.75 17.13
C PRO A 67 -1.96 22.91 17.42
N GLY A 68 -2.27 22.96 18.72
CA GLY A 68 -3.63 22.81 19.25
C GLY A 68 -4.67 23.72 18.60
N GLY A 69 -5.66 23.09 17.98
CA GLY A 69 -6.88 23.71 17.48
C GLY A 69 -8.10 22.88 17.89
N GLN A 70 -9.30 23.44 17.72
CA GLN A 70 -10.55 22.79 18.15
C GLN A 70 -10.72 21.37 17.58
N ASN A 71 -10.30 21.15 16.34
CA ASN A 71 -10.37 19.84 15.69
C ASN A 71 -9.31 18.85 16.20
N VAL A 72 -8.08 19.30 16.45
CA VAL A 72 -6.95 18.46 16.89
C VAL A 72 -7.24 17.81 18.25
N ASN A 73 -7.85 18.58 19.16
CA ASN A 73 -8.12 18.11 20.52
C ASN A 73 -9.39 17.24 20.62
N LYS A 74 -10.31 17.36 19.66
CA LYS A 74 -11.65 16.76 19.73
C LYS A 74 -11.85 15.56 18.81
N VAL A 75 -11.18 15.52 17.64
CA VAL A 75 -11.47 14.53 16.60
C VAL A 75 -10.27 13.60 16.40
N ASN A 76 -10.53 12.29 16.40
CA ASN A 76 -9.53 11.27 16.12
C ASN A 76 -9.31 11.15 14.61
N THR A 77 -8.63 12.13 14.01
CA THR A 77 -8.43 12.19 12.57
C THR A 77 -7.25 11.36 12.08
N LYS A 78 -6.24 11.15 12.92
CA LYS A 78 -5.03 10.41 12.56
C LYS A 78 -5.35 8.92 12.43
N ALA A 79 -5.00 8.34 11.28
CA ALA A 79 -5.16 6.91 11.03
C ALA A 79 -3.82 6.20 11.22
N GLU A 80 -3.83 5.11 11.98
CA GLU A 80 -2.71 4.19 12.18
C GLU A 80 -3.14 2.79 11.72
N VAL A 81 -2.37 2.22 10.81
CA VAL A 81 -2.57 0.88 10.27
C VAL A 81 -1.38 0.02 10.68
N ARG A 82 -1.67 -1.14 11.27
CA ARG A 82 -0.68 -2.08 11.78
C ARG A 82 -0.97 -3.47 11.28
N PHE A 83 0.08 -4.21 10.98
CA PHE A 83 -0.02 -5.65 10.75
C PHE A 83 1.31 -6.35 11.05
N HIS A 84 1.23 -7.63 11.40
CA HIS A 84 2.41 -8.44 11.67
C HIS A 84 3.05 -8.90 10.35
N LEU A 85 4.29 -8.47 10.10
CA LEU A 85 4.94 -8.71 8.81
C LEU A 85 5.24 -10.20 8.58
N ALA A 86 5.63 -10.93 9.63
CA ALA A 86 5.99 -12.35 9.51
C ALA A 86 4.77 -13.30 9.41
N SER A 87 3.56 -12.84 9.76
CA SER A 87 2.32 -13.61 9.60
C SER A 87 1.51 -13.22 8.35
N ALA A 88 2.02 -12.29 7.55
CA ALA A 88 1.35 -11.83 6.34
C ALA A 88 1.56 -12.82 5.18
N ASP A 89 0.63 -13.77 5.01
CA ASP A 89 0.69 -14.78 3.92
C ASP A 89 0.48 -14.19 2.52
N TRP A 90 -0.13 -13.00 2.44
CA TRP A 90 -0.42 -12.29 1.19
C TRP A 90 0.82 -11.57 0.61
N ILE A 91 1.95 -11.56 1.35
CA ILE A 91 3.22 -11.00 0.89
C ILE A 91 4.24 -12.14 0.69
N PRO A 92 4.88 -12.26 -0.49
CA PRO A 92 5.95 -13.24 -0.71
C PRO A 92 7.13 -13.06 0.26
N ASP A 93 7.76 -14.16 0.67
CA ASP A 93 8.87 -14.20 1.64
C ASP A 93 10.02 -13.25 1.30
N ASP A 94 10.42 -13.22 0.03
CA ASP A 94 11.47 -12.32 -0.48
C ASP A 94 11.10 -10.84 -0.27
N ALA A 95 9.84 -10.49 -0.49
CA ALA A 95 9.35 -9.13 -0.26
C ALA A 95 9.28 -8.83 1.24
N ARG A 96 8.87 -9.79 2.09
CA ARG A 96 8.87 -9.63 3.55
C ARG A 96 10.26 -9.33 4.10
N GLN A 97 11.29 -10.04 3.62
CA GLN A 97 12.68 -9.79 4.01
C GLN A 97 13.18 -8.42 3.54
N LYS A 98 12.83 -7.98 2.33
CA LYS A 98 13.20 -6.63 1.86
C LYS A 98 12.51 -5.54 2.68
N ILE A 99 11.22 -5.72 2.99
CA ILE A 99 10.46 -4.76 3.80
C ILE A 99 11.05 -4.67 5.20
N SER A 100 11.48 -5.78 5.81
CA SER A 100 12.08 -5.76 7.14
C SER A 100 13.38 -4.93 7.19
N VAL A 101 14.17 -4.95 6.12
CA VAL A 101 15.39 -4.16 5.98
C VAL A 101 15.08 -2.69 5.65
N GLN A 102 14.22 -2.43 4.66
CA GLN A 102 13.90 -1.07 4.20
C GLN A 102 13.10 -0.27 5.23
N CYS A 103 12.12 -0.92 5.88
CA CYS A 103 11.21 -0.29 6.83
C CYS A 103 11.58 -0.57 8.29
N LYS A 104 12.85 -0.91 8.59
CA LYS A 104 13.32 -1.23 9.95
C LYS A 104 12.90 -0.17 11.00
N ASN A 105 12.92 1.11 10.62
CA ASN A 105 12.56 2.21 11.52
C ASN A 105 11.05 2.30 11.84
N ARG A 106 10.21 1.61 11.07
CA ARG A 106 8.75 1.57 11.21
C ARG A 106 8.22 0.27 11.82
N ILE A 107 9.14 -0.65 12.16
CA ILE A 107 8.80 -1.96 12.71
C ILE A 107 8.96 -1.92 14.23
N ASN A 108 7.93 -2.36 14.94
CA ASN A 108 7.97 -2.47 16.40
C ASN A 108 8.78 -3.71 16.83
N ARG A 109 9.13 -3.80 18.13
CA ARG A 109 9.85 -4.93 18.71
C ARG A 109 9.12 -6.27 18.51
N SER A 110 7.79 -6.23 18.41
CA SER A 110 6.94 -7.40 18.12
C SER A 110 6.89 -7.80 16.64
N GLY A 111 7.61 -7.12 15.74
CA GLY A 111 7.61 -7.43 14.31
C GLY A 111 6.43 -6.86 13.52
N GLU A 112 5.69 -5.92 14.11
CA GLU A 112 4.56 -5.25 13.45
C GLU A 112 5.03 -4.03 12.67
N LEU A 113 4.61 -3.93 11.40
CA LEU A 113 4.82 -2.73 10.60
C LEU A 113 3.73 -1.71 10.92
N ILE A 114 4.13 -0.50 11.31
CA ILE A 114 3.22 0.58 11.66
C ILE A 114 3.28 1.66 10.58
N VAL A 115 2.14 1.98 9.97
CA VAL A 115 2.00 3.05 8.97
C VAL A 115 0.96 4.04 9.45
N VAL A 116 1.31 5.32 9.42
CA VAL A 116 0.50 6.40 9.99
C VAL A 116 0.33 7.52 8.98
N SER A 117 -0.84 8.16 9.00
CA SER A 117 -1.12 9.39 8.26
C SER A 117 -2.02 10.35 9.04
N GLU A 118 -1.68 11.64 8.99
CA GLU A 118 -2.45 12.73 9.59
C GLU A 118 -2.48 13.98 8.68
N GLN A 119 -2.48 13.76 7.36
CA GLN A 119 -2.43 14.84 6.37
C GLN A 119 -3.75 15.61 6.25
N SER A 120 -4.88 14.92 6.38
CA SER A 120 -6.21 15.50 6.23
C SER A 120 -6.97 15.55 7.57
N ARG A 121 -8.02 16.36 7.59
CA ARG A 121 -9.02 16.40 8.68
C ARG A 121 -10.02 15.23 8.63
N TYR A 122 -10.04 14.47 7.53
CA TYR A 122 -10.96 13.35 7.37
C TYR A 122 -10.25 12.00 7.61
N GLN A 123 -10.83 11.17 8.49
CA GLN A 123 -10.28 9.86 8.83
C GLN A 123 -10.15 8.93 7.62
N MET A 124 -11.12 8.97 6.70
CA MET A 124 -11.16 8.10 5.51
C MET A 124 -10.04 8.44 4.53
N GLU A 125 -9.74 9.73 4.35
CA GLU A 125 -8.61 10.18 3.53
C GLU A 125 -7.27 9.79 4.16
N ASN A 126 -7.15 9.89 5.48
CA ASN A 126 -5.94 9.43 6.16
C ASN A 126 -5.75 7.91 6.06
N LEU A 127 -6.85 7.14 6.12
CA LEU A 127 -6.82 5.70 5.92
C LEU A 127 -6.39 5.33 4.50
N SER A 128 -6.97 5.96 3.47
CA SER A 128 -6.62 5.69 2.08
C SER A 128 -5.14 5.98 1.81
N VAL A 129 -4.61 7.08 2.37
CA VAL A 129 -3.18 7.40 2.29
C VAL A 129 -2.31 6.35 3.01
N CYS A 130 -2.77 5.77 4.11
CA CYS A 130 -2.04 4.68 4.77
C CYS A 130 -2.00 3.43 3.90
N LEU A 131 -3.13 3.04 3.30
CA LEU A 131 -3.21 1.89 2.40
C LEU A 131 -2.34 2.09 1.16
N GLU A 132 -2.35 3.29 0.56
CA GLU A 132 -1.51 3.63 -0.58
C GLU A 132 -0.01 3.54 -0.26
N LYS A 133 0.39 3.97 0.95
CA LYS A 133 1.77 3.81 1.43
C LYS A 133 2.15 2.34 1.57
N ILE A 134 1.26 1.50 2.12
CA ILE A 134 1.50 0.07 2.24
C ILE A 134 1.65 -0.55 0.85
N ARG A 135 0.75 -0.24 -0.09
CA ARG A 135 0.81 -0.68 -1.48
C ARG A 135 2.14 -0.29 -2.14
N SER A 136 2.58 0.95 -1.96
CA SER A 136 3.86 1.45 -2.48
C SER A 136 5.05 0.68 -1.90
N ILE A 137 5.06 0.45 -0.58
CA ILE A 137 6.12 -0.33 0.09
C ILE A 137 6.18 -1.76 -0.44
N VAL A 138 5.03 -2.42 -0.57
CA VAL A 138 4.95 -3.80 -1.07
C VAL A 138 5.37 -3.86 -2.54
N SER A 139 4.90 -2.94 -3.37
CA SER A 139 5.27 -2.83 -4.79
C SER A 139 6.78 -2.63 -4.95
N ASP A 140 7.38 -1.74 -4.17
CA ASP A 140 8.82 -1.47 -4.22
C ASP A 140 9.66 -2.65 -3.73
N ALA A 141 9.17 -3.42 -2.75
CA ALA A 141 9.81 -4.65 -2.31
C ALA A 141 9.70 -5.77 -3.36
N MET A 142 8.58 -5.85 -4.09
CA MET A 142 8.39 -6.82 -5.17
C MET A 142 9.24 -6.49 -6.41
N LYS A 143 9.54 -5.21 -6.66
CA LYS A 143 10.45 -4.83 -7.75
C LYS A 143 11.81 -5.51 -7.57
N ARG A 144 12.30 -6.12 -8.65
CA ARG A 144 13.64 -6.70 -8.68
C ARG A 144 14.66 -5.57 -8.55
N PRO A 145 15.72 -5.74 -7.72
CA PRO A 145 16.77 -4.74 -7.64
C PRO A 145 17.36 -4.55 -9.03
N LYS A 146 17.43 -3.29 -9.47
CA LYS A 146 18.06 -2.96 -10.75
C LYS A 146 19.53 -3.36 -10.66
N MET A 147 20.01 -4.15 -11.62
CA MET A 147 21.43 -4.47 -11.72
C MET A 147 22.19 -3.16 -11.92
N GLN A 148 23.10 -2.85 -11.01
CA GLN A 148 23.89 -1.63 -11.10
C GLN A 148 24.89 -1.78 -12.25
N THR A 149 24.86 -0.84 -13.19
CA THR A 149 25.87 -0.75 -14.24
C THR A 149 27.17 -0.25 -13.62
N LYS A 150 28.33 -0.52 -14.26
CA LYS A 150 29.63 0.00 -13.80
C LYS A 150 29.62 1.52 -13.60
N GLU A 151 28.94 2.23 -14.50
CA GLU A 151 28.75 3.68 -14.42
C GLU A 151 28.01 4.13 -13.14
N ASP A 152 26.97 3.41 -12.71
CA ASP A 152 26.25 3.72 -11.46
C ASP A 152 27.17 3.61 -10.24
N VAL A 153 28.09 2.64 -10.25
CA VAL A 153 29.05 2.43 -9.17
C VAL A 153 30.07 3.57 -9.13
N ASP A 154 30.57 4.01 -10.28
CA ASP A 154 31.52 5.11 -10.38
C ASP A 154 30.89 6.45 -9.98
N VAL A 155 29.65 6.72 -10.44
CA VAL A 155 28.88 7.89 -10.01
C VAL A 155 28.66 7.89 -8.50
N ARG A 156 28.36 6.73 -7.91
CA ARG A 156 28.20 6.59 -6.46
C ARG A 156 29.50 6.88 -5.72
N ARG A 157 30.63 6.37 -6.20
CA ARG A 157 31.97 6.64 -5.63
C ARG A 157 32.29 8.14 -5.68
N ALA A 158 32.12 8.77 -6.83
CA ALA A 158 32.36 10.21 -7.01
C ALA A 158 31.49 11.06 -6.07
N ARG A 159 30.23 10.65 -5.84
CA ARG A 159 29.32 11.34 -4.90
C ARG A 159 29.82 11.28 -3.46
N VAL A 160 30.33 10.13 -3.03
CA VAL A 160 30.89 9.92 -1.68
C VAL A 160 32.16 10.77 -1.50
N GLU A 161 33.06 10.75 -2.49
CA GLU A 161 34.28 11.56 -2.46
C GLU A 161 33.98 13.05 -2.39
N LYS A 162 33.01 13.53 -3.19
CA LYS A 162 32.56 14.93 -3.15
C LYS A 162 32.02 15.31 -1.76
N SER A 163 31.18 14.46 -1.15
CA SER A 163 30.64 14.69 0.19
C SER A 163 31.74 14.73 1.25
N ASN A 164 32.71 13.81 1.18
CA ASN A 164 33.85 13.78 2.11
C ASN A 164 34.73 15.03 1.98
N ARG A 165 34.99 15.48 0.74
CA ARG A 165 35.74 16.72 0.48
C ARG A 165 35.04 17.94 1.05
N GLU A 166 33.72 18.04 0.88
CA GLU A 166 32.94 19.16 1.43
C GLU A 166 32.97 19.17 2.96
N ARG A 167 32.81 18.00 3.58
CA ARG A 167 32.94 17.84 5.04
C ARG A 167 34.31 18.29 5.56
N LEU A 168 35.39 17.91 4.86
CA LEU A 168 36.75 18.32 5.24
C LEU A 168 36.97 19.83 5.05
N ARG A 169 36.42 20.41 3.98
CA ARG A 169 36.46 21.85 3.74
C ARG A 169 35.76 22.62 4.85
N GLN A 170 34.56 22.18 5.22
CA GLN A 170 33.79 22.78 6.32
C GLN A 170 34.56 22.72 7.64
N LYS A 171 35.18 21.58 7.97
CA LYS A 171 36.04 21.44 9.16
C LYS A 171 37.23 22.40 9.15
N LYS A 172 37.87 22.61 7.99
CA LYS A 172 38.98 23.58 7.86
C LYS A 172 38.53 25.01 8.12
N ILE A 173 37.38 25.40 7.54
CA ILE A 173 36.78 26.73 7.74
C ILE A 173 36.44 26.94 9.22
N GLU A 174 35.84 25.95 9.86
CA GLU A 174 35.51 26.02 11.29
C GLU A 174 36.77 26.10 12.17
N SER A 175 37.83 25.37 11.80
CA SER A 175 39.12 25.43 12.50
C SER A 175 39.75 26.82 12.40
N SER A 176 39.82 27.38 11.18
CA SER A 176 40.39 28.72 10.98
C SER A 176 39.59 29.80 11.70
N LEU A 177 38.26 29.68 11.70
CA LEU A 177 37.37 30.61 12.40
C LEU A 177 37.52 30.52 13.92
N LYS A 178 37.80 29.33 14.47
CA LYS A 178 38.10 29.16 15.90
C LYS A 178 39.44 29.76 16.27
N GLN A 179 40.47 29.54 15.46
CA GLN A 179 41.79 30.14 15.66
C GLN A 179 41.73 31.67 15.60
N SER A 180 41.00 32.24 14.64
CA SER A 180 40.86 33.71 14.52
C SER A 180 40.07 34.34 15.67
N ARG A 181 39.28 33.56 16.43
CA ARG A 181 38.52 34.02 17.60
C ARG A 181 39.32 33.95 18.90
N GLN A 182 40.46 33.26 18.92
CA GLN A 182 41.33 33.26 20.10
C GLN A 182 42.00 34.63 20.18
N LEU A 183 41.68 35.41 21.21
CA LEU A 183 42.42 36.61 21.55
C LEU A 183 43.85 36.19 21.92
N SER A 184 44.85 36.75 21.23
CA SER A 184 46.24 36.65 21.65
C SER A 184 46.38 37.43 22.95
N VAL A 185 46.47 36.71 24.07
CA VAL A 185 46.83 37.29 25.36
C VAL A 185 48.36 37.23 25.41
N ASP A 186 48.99 38.36 25.13
CA ASP A 186 50.41 38.63 25.46
C ASP A 186 50.55 39.07 26.93
#